data_AF-A0A7U5MR56-F1
#
_entry.id   AF-A0A7U5MR56-F1
#
_cell.length_a   1.000
_cell.length_b   1.000
_cell.length_c   1.000
_cell.angle_alpha   90.00
_cell.angle_beta   90.00
_cell.angle_gamma   90.00
#
_symmetry.space_group_name_H-M   'P 1'
#
loop_
_entity.id
_entity.type
_entity.pdbx_description
1 polymer ?
#
loop_
_entity_poly.entity_id
_entity_poly.type
_entity_poly.pdbx_seq_one_letter_code
_entity_poly.pdbx_strand_id
1 'polypeptide(L)'
;MGWEHSLGDRGSEWHEGFMAAEFDDGRGALGILGTGIPPGHLAVDQYGDGTWGQEAVRRHGGDAAFVTRPAGDVVGWRVICNCYAPGDVMPRKRWVSQELWTRVPSPVRHDPAAFRIFAADDDVLDVVSGGDADEAGHAVWWNEHISDIDAEAEIAAALAVIRSGERQLDRAVLHARGRQMSWARIGAAAGMSAQSAHERWAQRVREASHE
;
A
#
# COMPACT_ATOMS: atom_id res chain seq x y z
N MET A 1 6.91 5.44 15.27
CA MET A 1 7.07 4.13 14.59
C MET A 1 6.00 4.09 13.51
N GLY A 2 6.31 3.55 12.33
CA GLY A 2 5.34 3.52 11.22
C GLY A 2 4.24 2.48 11.39
N TRP A 3 3.27 2.52 10.48
CA TRP A 3 2.16 1.58 10.33
C TRP A 3 2.38 0.72 9.10
N GLU A 4 1.91 -0.53 9.13
CA GLU A 4 2.10 -1.47 8.03
C GLU A 4 0.78 -2.09 7.59
N HIS A 5 0.61 -2.25 6.28
CA HIS A 5 -0.51 -2.97 5.69
C HIS A 5 -0.01 -3.87 4.56
N SER A 6 -0.50 -5.10 4.53
CA SER A 6 -0.27 -6.06 3.46
C SER A 6 -1.50 -6.94 3.27
N LEU A 7 -1.79 -7.27 2.02
CA LEU A 7 -2.85 -8.20 1.63
C LEU A 7 -2.47 -9.68 1.87
N GLY A 8 -1.28 -9.92 2.44
CA GLY A 8 -0.73 -11.25 2.72
C GLY A 8 0.54 -11.14 3.58
N ASP A 9 1.64 -11.73 3.12
CA ASP A 9 2.97 -11.51 3.69
C ASP A 9 3.73 -10.41 2.92
N ARG A 10 4.92 -10.02 3.41
CA ARG A 10 5.80 -9.06 2.72
C ARG A 10 6.36 -9.55 1.37
N GLY A 11 6.03 -10.78 0.95
CA GLY A 11 6.28 -11.27 -0.40
C GLY A 11 5.22 -10.78 -1.40
N SER A 12 4.12 -10.22 -0.93
CA SER A 12 3.07 -9.57 -1.71
C SER A 12 3.22 -8.04 -1.72
N GLU A 13 2.25 -7.33 -2.29
CA GLU A 13 2.19 -5.87 -2.16
C GLU A 13 2.06 -5.49 -0.67
N TRP A 14 2.87 -4.53 -0.24
CA TRP A 14 2.82 -4.04 1.13
C TRP A 14 3.12 -2.54 1.20
N HIS A 15 2.62 -1.92 2.26
CA HIS A 15 2.58 -0.48 2.45
C HIS A 15 3.09 -0.14 3.85
N GLU A 16 4.01 0.82 3.92
CA GLU A 16 4.54 1.36 5.17
C GLU A 16 4.17 2.83 5.27
N GLY A 17 3.20 3.14 6.12
CA GLY A 17 2.76 4.51 6.42
C GLY A 17 3.53 5.10 7.60
N PHE A 18 3.84 6.38 7.56
CA PHE A 18 4.44 7.09 8.69
C PHE A 18 4.22 8.60 8.55
N MET A 19 4.34 9.33 9.65
CA MET A 19 4.39 10.79 9.61
C MET A 19 5.83 11.27 9.37
N ALA A 20 6.01 12.18 8.43
CA ALA A 20 7.28 12.83 8.13
C ALA A 20 7.17 14.34 8.41
N ALA A 21 8.15 14.88 9.11
CA ALA A 21 8.27 16.32 9.32
C ALA A 21 8.46 17.05 7.98
N GLU A 22 7.80 18.18 7.81
CA GLU A 22 7.87 19.04 6.62
C GLU A 22 8.49 20.39 7.00
N PHE A 23 9.29 20.93 6.08
CA PHE A 23 9.92 22.24 6.18
C PHE A 23 9.19 23.28 5.32
N ASP A 24 9.52 24.55 5.52
CA ASP A 24 8.93 25.71 4.85
C ASP A 24 9.01 25.69 3.32
N ASP A 25 9.99 25.00 2.77
CA ASP A 25 10.20 24.79 1.33
C ASP A 25 9.46 23.56 0.76
N GLY A 26 8.65 22.88 1.59
CA GLY A 26 7.90 21.68 1.24
C GLY A 26 8.75 20.40 1.20
N ARG A 27 10.02 20.45 1.62
CA ARG A 27 10.83 19.23 1.76
C ARG A 27 10.42 18.45 3.00
N GLY A 28 10.43 17.12 2.91
CA GLY A 28 10.16 16.22 4.03
C GLY A 28 11.44 15.67 4.64
N ALA A 29 11.45 15.45 5.95
CA ALA A 29 12.49 14.69 6.64
C ALA A 29 12.42 13.20 6.25
N LEU A 30 13.58 12.54 6.21
CA LEU A 30 13.69 11.13 5.81
C LEU A 30 13.28 10.13 6.91
N GLY A 31 12.97 10.59 8.13
CA GLY A 31 12.68 9.72 9.28
C GLY A 31 13.89 8.90 9.74
N ILE A 32 15.11 9.28 9.33
CA ILE A 32 16.36 8.60 9.66
C ILE A 32 17.03 9.30 10.85
N LEU A 33 17.56 8.49 11.77
CA LEU A 33 18.41 8.92 12.89
C LEU A 33 19.72 8.13 12.86
N GLY A 34 20.83 8.74 13.30
CA GLY A 34 22.10 8.02 13.44
C GLY A 34 23.35 8.84 13.08
N THR A 35 24.45 8.13 12.87
CA THR A 35 25.77 8.72 12.59
C THR A 35 25.73 9.58 11.33
N GLY A 36 26.13 10.85 11.47
CA GLY A 36 26.12 11.83 10.38
C GLY A 36 25.02 12.89 10.50
N ILE A 37 24.07 12.74 11.43
CA ILE A 37 23.03 13.74 11.72
C ILE A 37 23.37 14.45 13.05
N PRO A 38 23.58 15.78 13.05
CA PRO A 38 23.84 16.53 14.28
C PRO A 38 22.68 16.42 15.31
N PRO A 39 22.94 16.52 16.62
CA PRO A 39 21.88 16.64 17.62
C PRO A 39 20.95 17.84 17.31
N GLY A 40 19.64 17.64 17.45
CA GLY A 40 18.63 18.66 17.13
C GLY A 40 18.45 18.92 15.63
N HIS A 41 18.99 18.06 14.76
CA HIS A 41 18.79 18.13 13.31
C HIS A 41 18.04 16.91 12.76
N LEU A 42 17.42 17.10 11.60
CA LEU A 42 16.74 16.09 10.82
C LEU A 42 17.40 15.96 9.45
N ALA A 43 17.58 14.73 8.96
CA ALA A 43 18.00 14.51 7.58
C ALA A 43 16.86 14.82 6.61
N VAL A 44 17.13 15.65 5.60
CA VAL A 44 16.17 16.06 4.55
C VAL A 44 16.49 15.47 3.19
N ASP A 45 17.74 15.07 2.97
CA ASP A 45 18.20 14.40 1.77
C ASP A 45 19.43 13.56 2.14
N GLN A 46 19.63 12.40 1.53
CA GLN A 46 20.81 11.57 1.77
C GLN A 46 22.02 12.02 0.93
N TYR A 47 21.79 12.66 -0.23
CA TYR A 47 22.84 12.99 -1.20
C TYR A 47 22.75 14.43 -1.75
N GLY A 48 21.66 15.15 -1.48
CA GLY A 48 21.45 16.54 -1.88
C GLY A 48 21.02 16.73 -3.34
N ASP A 49 20.77 15.64 -4.08
CA ASP A 49 20.36 15.66 -5.48
C ASP A 49 18.90 15.21 -5.70
N GLY A 50 18.14 15.01 -4.62
CA GLY A 50 16.74 14.59 -4.65
C GLY A 50 16.50 13.13 -5.03
N THR A 51 17.56 12.33 -5.24
CA THR A 51 17.41 10.89 -5.50
C THR A 51 16.96 10.16 -4.23
N TRP A 52 16.13 9.13 -4.39
CA TRP A 52 15.64 8.31 -3.28
C TRP A 52 15.50 6.84 -3.69
N GLY A 53 15.36 5.94 -2.71
CA GLY A 53 15.08 4.52 -2.96
C GLY A 53 16.15 3.82 -3.81
N GLN A 54 15.71 3.02 -4.78
CA GLN A 54 16.62 2.26 -5.68
C GLN A 54 17.50 3.18 -6.55
N GLU A 55 17.00 4.36 -6.92
CA GLU A 55 17.75 5.31 -7.74
C GLU A 55 18.98 5.83 -7.00
N ALA A 56 18.82 6.19 -5.72
CA ALA A 56 19.88 6.70 -4.88
C ALA A 56 21.00 5.66 -4.68
N VAL A 57 20.62 4.41 -4.37
CA VAL A 57 21.58 3.29 -4.21
C VAL A 57 22.39 3.07 -5.48
N ARG A 58 21.72 3.04 -6.65
CA ARG A 58 22.38 2.85 -7.95
C ARG A 58 23.40 3.96 -8.24
N ARG A 59 23.14 5.19 -7.79
CA ARG A 59 23.95 6.36 -8.10
C ARG A 59 25.11 6.57 -7.13
N HIS A 60 24.90 6.32 -5.84
CA HIS A 60 25.80 6.76 -4.78
C HIS A 60 26.39 5.63 -3.92
N GLY A 61 26.06 4.36 -4.20
CA GLY A 61 26.70 3.21 -3.54
C GLY A 61 26.37 2.99 -2.06
N GLY A 62 25.46 3.79 -1.48
CA GLY A 62 24.96 3.61 -0.11
C GLY A 62 25.68 4.44 0.97
N ASP A 63 26.58 5.35 0.60
CA ASP A 63 27.27 6.20 1.58
C ASP A 63 26.30 7.14 2.34
N ALA A 64 26.59 7.43 3.60
CA ALA A 64 25.78 8.32 4.43
C ALA A 64 26.32 9.77 4.36
N ALA A 65 25.75 10.59 3.46
CA ALA A 65 26.14 11.98 3.25
C ALA A 65 24.97 12.95 3.47
N PHE A 66 24.25 12.78 4.60
CA PHE A 66 22.98 13.46 4.84
C PHE A 66 23.10 14.99 4.80
N VAL A 67 22.24 15.61 4.00
CA VAL A 67 21.88 17.01 4.15
C VAL A 67 20.89 17.10 5.31
N THR A 68 21.16 17.98 6.26
CA THR A 68 20.36 18.11 7.48
C THR A 68 19.86 19.54 7.68
N ARG A 69 18.75 19.67 8.42
CA ARG A 69 18.19 20.96 8.86
C ARG A 69 17.87 20.92 10.35
N PRO A 70 17.88 22.07 11.06
CA PRO A 70 17.45 22.14 12.46
C PRO A 70 16.01 21.67 12.63
N ALA A 71 15.72 20.94 13.71
CA ALA A 71 14.37 20.50 14.05
C ALA A 71 13.42 21.69 14.30
N GLY A 72 13.96 22.83 14.77
CA GLY A 72 13.21 24.06 14.94
C GLY A 72 12.60 24.64 13.66
N ASP A 73 13.16 24.29 12.49
CA ASP A 73 12.67 24.76 11.19
C ASP A 73 11.43 23.98 10.70
N VAL A 74 11.00 22.93 11.41
CA VAL A 74 9.83 22.13 11.04
C VAL A 74 8.56 22.96 11.16
N VAL A 75 7.80 23.01 10.07
CA VAL A 75 6.52 23.74 9.98
C VAL A 75 5.32 22.83 10.18
N GLY A 76 5.50 21.51 10.11
CA GLY A 76 4.43 20.55 10.30
C GLY A 76 4.81 19.12 9.95
N TRP A 77 3.82 18.25 9.80
CA TRP A 77 4.00 16.84 9.43
C TRP A 77 2.97 16.41 8.39
N ARG A 78 3.42 15.60 7.42
CA ARG A 78 2.54 14.90 6.48
C ARG A 78 2.61 13.42 6.71
N VAL A 79 1.55 12.72 6.34
CA VAL A 79 1.59 11.28 6.21
C VAL A 79 2.23 10.92 4.87
N ILE A 80 3.15 9.98 4.90
CA ILE A 80 3.78 9.37 3.73
C ILE A 80 3.53 7.87 3.80
N CYS A 81 3.27 7.26 2.64
CA CYS A 81 3.28 5.81 2.48
C CYS A 81 4.35 5.41 1.48
N ASN A 82 5.27 4.56 1.91
CA ASN A 82 6.15 3.81 1.01
C ASN A 82 5.36 2.61 0.47
N CYS A 83 5.11 2.57 -0.83
CA CYS A 83 4.41 1.47 -1.51
C CYS A 83 5.41 0.52 -2.17
N TYR A 84 5.31 -0.76 -1.83
CA TYR A 84 6.20 -1.81 -2.30
C TYR A 84 5.43 -2.83 -3.15
N ALA A 85 5.97 -3.16 -4.32
CA ALA A 85 5.49 -4.28 -5.11
C ALA A 85 6.11 -5.61 -4.62
N PRO A 86 5.51 -6.76 -4.99
CA PRO A 86 6.09 -8.07 -4.69
C PRO A 86 7.57 -8.17 -5.07
N GLY A 87 8.43 -8.47 -4.08
CA GLY A 87 9.87 -8.62 -4.27
C GLY A 87 10.70 -7.33 -4.22
N ASP A 88 10.08 -6.17 -3.98
CA ASP A 88 10.81 -4.91 -3.80
C ASP A 88 11.59 -4.90 -2.49
N VAL A 89 12.88 -4.56 -2.58
CA VAL A 89 13.75 -4.30 -1.41
C VAL A 89 13.68 -2.83 -0.96
N MET A 90 13.26 -1.94 -1.86
CA MET A 90 13.09 -0.50 -1.63
C MET A 90 11.80 -0.04 -2.30
N PRO A 91 11.10 0.98 -1.75
CA PRO A 91 9.78 1.36 -2.23
C PRO A 91 9.84 1.87 -3.67
N ARG A 92 8.83 1.50 -4.46
CA ARG A 92 8.73 1.86 -5.88
C ARG A 92 7.94 3.15 -6.09
N LYS A 93 6.98 3.44 -5.21
CA LYS A 93 6.16 4.65 -5.23
C LYS A 93 6.03 5.17 -3.81
N ARG A 94 5.83 6.49 -3.70
CA ARG A 94 5.34 7.12 -2.48
C ARG A 94 3.97 7.73 -2.71
N TRP A 95 3.10 7.55 -1.73
CA TRP A 95 1.90 8.36 -1.57
C TRP A 95 2.15 9.37 -0.44
N VAL A 96 1.57 10.56 -0.55
CA VAL A 96 1.71 11.64 0.42
C VAL A 96 0.32 12.22 0.66
N SER A 97 -0.06 12.43 1.93
CA SER A 97 -1.34 13.02 2.28
C SER A 97 -1.47 14.43 1.73
N GLN A 98 -2.71 14.80 1.38
CA GLN A 98 -3.03 16.17 1.00
C GLN A 98 -2.93 17.12 2.19
N GLU A 99 -3.28 16.62 3.38
CA GLU A 99 -3.29 17.39 4.61
C GLU A 99 -1.90 17.48 5.25
N LEU A 100 -1.64 18.65 5.84
CA LEU A 100 -0.44 18.99 6.62
C LEU A 100 -0.86 19.31 8.05
N TRP A 101 -0.35 18.56 9.02
CA TRP A 101 -0.48 18.93 10.42
C TRP A 101 0.45 20.08 10.71
N THR A 102 -0.10 21.28 10.85
CA THR A 102 0.67 22.49 11.10
C THR A 102 1.24 22.48 12.52
N ARG A 103 2.53 22.78 12.66
CA ARG A 103 3.17 22.95 13.96
C ARG A 103 2.66 24.22 14.64
N VAL A 104 2.09 24.07 15.83
CA VAL A 104 1.57 25.20 16.63
C VAL A 104 2.50 25.52 17.80
N PRO A 105 2.54 26.78 18.28
CA PRO A 105 3.54 27.23 19.25
C PRO A 105 3.22 26.86 20.70
N SER A 106 2.06 26.28 21.00
CA SER A 106 1.70 25.93 22.39
C SER A 106 0.80 24.70 22.50
N PRO A 107 0.88 23.95 23.62
CA PRO A 107 0.06 22.76 23.86
C PRO A 107 -1.45 23.04 23.81
N VAL A 108 -1.88 24.24 24.22
CA VAL A 108 -3.30 24.63 24.22
C VAL A 108 -3.90 24.69 22.82
N ARG A 109 -3.07 24.79 21.78
CA ARG A 109 -3.49 24.79 20.37
C ARG A 109 -3.36 23.41 19.71
N HIS A 110 -2.83 22.41 20.43
CA HIS A 110 -2.68 21.05 19.94
C HIS A 110 -4.07 20.44 19.72
N ASP A 111 -4.33 19.99 18.50
CA ASP A 111 -5.58 19.39 18.06
C ASP A 111 -5.34 18.60 16.76
N PRO A 112 -4.92 17.33 16.85
CA PRO A 112 -4.58 16.54 15.68
C PRO A 112 -5.76 16.27 14.77
N ALA A 113 -6.98 16.22 15.29
CA ALA A 113 -8.19 16.06 14.48
C ALA A 113 -8.45 17.28 13.58
N ALA A 114 -7.92 18.45 13.95
CA ALA A 114 -7.97 19.67 13.15
C ALA A 114 -6.60 20.03 12.52
N PHE A 115 -5.73 19.04 12.30
CA PHE A 115 -4.43 19.22 11.63
C PHE A 115 -3.48 20.21 12.34
N ARG A 116 -3.46 20.21 13.68
CA ARG A 116 -2.59 21.07 14.48
C ARG A 116 -1.84 20.25 15.52
N ILE A 117 -0.51 20.30 15.50
CA ILE A 117 0.35 19.59 16.45
C ILE A 117 1.26 20.57 17.17
N PHE A 118 1.19 20.57 18.49
CA PHE A 118 2.26 21.15 19.30
C PHE A 118 3.42 20.16 19.43
N ALA A 119 4.64 20.66 19.21
CA ALA A 119 5.89 19.96 19.53
C ALA A 119 6.96 20.99 19.90
N ALA A 120 7.70 20.77 20.99
CA ALA A 120 8.93 21.53 21.25
C ALA A 120 10.05 21.06 20.28
N ASP A 121 11.11 21.86 20.11
CA ASP A 121 12.20 21.53 19.17
C ASP A 121 12.84 20.17 19.49
N ASP A 122 12.99 19.87 20.78
CA ASP A 122 13.56 18.62 21.27
C ASP A 122 12.61 17.42 21.09
N ASP A 123 11.30 17.66 20.90
CA ASP A 123 10.25 16.64 20.82
C ASP A 123 9.77 16.38 19.37
N VAL A 124 10.32 17.09 18.38
CA VAL A 124 9.88 17.00 16.96
C VAL A 124 9.91 15.57 16.41
N LEU A 125 10.83 14.76 16.92
CA LEU A 125 10.99 13.35 16.55
C LEU A 125 10.01 12.41 17.26
N ASP A 126 9.47 12.82 18.41
CA ASP A 126 8.61 11.97 19.23
C ASP A 126 7.13 12.10 18.84
N VAL A 127 6.76 13.20 18.16
CA VAL A 127 5.43 13.44 17.59
C VAL A 127 4.91 12.25 16.76
N VAL A 128 5.82 11.53 16.09
CA VAL A 128 5.51 10.47 15.12
C VAL A 128 5.44 9.08 15.76
N SER A 129 5.25 8.99 17.08
CA SER A 129 5.23 7.71 17.80
C SER A 129 4.19 7.66 18.93
N GLY A 130 3.10 6.91 18.71
CA GLY A 130 2.26 6.36 19.78
C GLY A 130 1.42 7.37 20.58
N GLY A 131 1.19 8.56 20.03
CA GLY A 131 0.31 9.60 20.57
C GLY A 131 -0.92 9.85 19.69
N ASP A 132 -1.73 10.83 20.08
CA ASP A 132 -2.93 11.26 19.34
C ASP A 132 -2.63 11.77 17.92
N ALA A 133 -1.46 12.39 17.72
CA ALA A 133 -0.95 12.74 16.39
C ALA A 133 -0.73 11.51 15.50
N ASP A 134 -0.15 10.44 16.06
CA ASP A 134 0.09 9.18 15.35
C ASP A 134 -1.24 8.50 14.99
N GLU A 135 -2.20 8.47 15.92
CA GLU A 135 -3.54 7.93 15.67
C GLU A 135 -4.28 8.72 14.58
N ALA A 136 -4.22 10.05 14.61
CA ALA A 136 -4.82 10.91 13.59
C ALA A 136 -4.16 10.72 12.21
N GLY A 137 -2.82 10.61 12.19
CA GLY A 137 -2.06 10.31 10.98
C GLY A 137 -2.41 8.93 10.40
N HIS A 138 -2.50 7.90 11.24
CA HIS A 138 -2.92 6.57 10.84
C HIS A 138 -4.34 6.57 10.24
N ALA A 139 -5.27 7.31 10.85
CA ALA A 139 -6.64 7.41 10.34
C ALA A 139 -6.68 8.02 8.93
N VAL A 140 -5.89 9.06 8.66
CA VAL A 140 -5.78 9.65 7.32
C VAL A 140 -5.12 8.70 6.34
N TRP A 141 -4.01 8.04 6.73
CA TRP A 141 -3.37 7.02 5.90
C TRP A 141 -4.34 5.91 5.50
N TRP A 142 -5.12 5.41 6.47
CA TRP A 142 -6.07 4.35 6.22
C TRP A 142 -7.17 4.79 5.27
N ASN A 143 -7.82 5.91 5.57
CA ASN A 143 -9.02 6.34 4.85
C ASN A 143 -8.75 6.93 3.46
N GLU A 144 -7.59 7.54 3.23
CA GLU A 144 -7.27 8.19 1.95
C GLU A 144 -6.45 7.32 1.01
N HIS A 145 -5.76 6.29 1.53
CA HIS A 145 -4.82 5.49 0.73
C HIS A 145 -5.09 3.99 0.83
N ILE A 146 -5.18 3.43 2.03
CA ILE A 146 -5.26 1.97 2.20
C ILE A 146 -6.65 1.42 1.89
N SER A 147 -7.72 2.08 2.31
CA SER A 147 -9.08 1.55 2.19
C SER A 147 -9.50 1.26 0.75
N ASP A 148 -9.08 2.12 -0.19
CA ASP A 148 -9.39 1.94 -1.61
C ASP A 148 -8.61 0.76 -2.20
N ILE A 149 -7.33 0.60 -1.81
CA ILE A 149 -6.48 -0.52 -2.23
C ILE A 149 -7.03 -1.84 -1.71
N ASP A 150 -7.45 -1.87 -0.45
CA ASP A 150 -8.02 -3.06 0.19
C ASP A 150 -9.34 -3.46 -0.50
N ALA A 151 -10.22 -2.50 -0.79
CA ALA A 151 -11.47 -2.74 -1.51
C ALA A 151 -11.24 -3.26 -2.95
N GLU A 152 -10.27 -2.70 -3.68
CA GLU A 152 -9.90 -3.21 -5.01
C GLU A 152 -9.36 -4.65 -4.95
N ALA A 153 -8.56 -4.97 -3.94
CA ALA A 153 -8.02 -6.29 -3.72
C ALA A 153 -9.12 -7.32 -3.38
N GLU A 154 -10.09 -6.96 -2.54
CA GLU A 154 -11.26 -7.80 -2.24
C GLU A 154 -12.05 -8.15 -3.50
N ILE A 155 -12.30 -7.16 -4.37
CA ILE A 155 -12.99 -7.36 -5.65
C ILE A 155 -12.17 -8.32 -6.55
N ALA A 156 -10.86 -8.11 -6.64
CA ALA A 156 -9.99 -8.95 -7.45
C ALA A 156 -9.97 -10.40 -6.94
N ALA A 157 -9.95 -10.60 -5.62
CA ALA A 157 -10.01 -11.91 -4.98
C ALA A 157 -11.34 -12.61 -5.27
N ALA A 158 -12.47 -11.91 -5.13
CA ALA A 158 -13.80 -12.45 -5.43
C ALA A 158 -13.91 -12.89 -6.90
N LEU A 159 -13.40 -12.09 -7.83
CA LEU A 159 -13.34 -12.44 -9.25
C LEU A 159 -12.44 -13.65 -9.52
N ALA A 160 -11.33 -13.80 -8.80
CA ALA A 160 -10.46 -14.96 -8.92
C ALA A 160 -11.17 -16.26 -8.49
N VAL A 161 -11.96 -16.20 -7.42
CA VAL A 161 -12.80 -17.31 -6.95
C VAL A 161 -13.84 -17.68 -8.01
N ILE A 162 -14.55 -16.70 -8.59
CA ILE A 162 -15.53 -16.93 -9.66
C ILE A 162 -14.87 -17.66 -10.84
N ARG A 163 -13.76 -17.12 -11.36
CA ARG A 163 -13.04 -17.73 -12.50
C ARG A 163 -12.56 -19.16 -12.19
N SER A 164 -12.12 -19.40 -10.95
CA SER A 164 -11.72 -20.74 -10.51
C SER A 164 -12.91 -21.71 -10.49
N GLY A 165 -14.06 -21.25 -9.98
CA GLY A 165 -15.32 -22.00 -10.00
C GLY A 165 -15.79 -22.32 -11.41
N GLU A 166 -15.72 -21.36 -12.33
CA GLU A 166 -16.07 -21.57 -13.74
C GLU A 166 -15.16 -22.62 -14.41
N ARG A 167 -13.84 -22.55 -14.19
CA ARG A 167 -12.91 -23.58 -14.69
C ARG A 167 -13.16 -24.96 -14.09
N GLN A 168 -13.56 -25.03 -12.82
CA GLN A 168 -13.94 -26.29 -12.17
C GLN A 168 -15.22 -26.86 -12.78
N LEU A 169 -16.22 -26.02 -13.02
CA LEU A 169 -17.47 -26.41 -13.68
C LEU A 169 -17.20 -26.93 -15.10
N ASP A 170 -16.40 -26.21 -15.88
CA ASP A 170 -16.02 -26.63 -17.24
C ASP A 170 -15.35 -28.02 -17.23
N ARG A 171 -14.39 -28.25 -16.33
CA ARG A 171 -13.74 -29.57 -16.17
C ARG A 171 -14.73 -30.67 -15.78
N ALA A 172 -15.66 -30.38 -14.87
CA ALA A 172 -16.68 -31.35 -14.45
C ALA A 172 -17.60 -31.73 -15.63
N VAL A 173 -17.98 -30.76 -16.47
CA VAL A 173 -18.78 -31.01 -17.68
C VAL A 173 -18.00 -31.84 -18.71
N LEU A 174 -16.74 -31.51 -18.97
CA LEU A 174 -15.87 -32.30 -19.87
C LEU A 174 -15.78 -33.76 -19.39
N HIS A 175 -15.52 -33.97 -18.09
CA HIS A 175 -15.47 -35.30 -17.51
C HIS A 175 -16.82 -36.03 -17.61
N ALA A 176 -17.94 -35.37 -17.34
CA ALA A 176 -19.28 -35.94 -17.50
C ALA A 176 -19.56 -36.34 -18.96
N ARG A 177 -19.13 -35.53 -19.93
CA ARG A 177 -19.24 -35.83 -21.36
C ARG A 177 -18.35 -36.98 -21.81
N GLY A 178 -17.14 -37.08 -21.27
CA GLY A 178 -16.26 -38.25 -21.47
C GLY A 178 -16.91 -39.56 -20.98
N ARG A 179 -17.76 -39.48 -19.94
CA ARG A 179 -18.60 -40.59 -19.47
C ARG A 179 -19.94 -40.72 -20.21
N GLN A 180 -20.07 -40.09 -21.37
CA GLN A 180 -21.25 -40.12 -22.25
C GLN A 180 -22.54 -39.60 -21.61
N MET A 181 -22.47 -38.78 -20.55
CA MET A 181 -23.66 -38.19 -19.94
C MET A 181 -24.38 -37.24 -20.91
N SER A 182 -25.70 -37.33 -21.01
CA SER A 182 -26.49 -36.50 -21.93
C SER A 182 -26.53 -35.04 -21.52
N TRP A 183 -26.69 -34.14 -22.51
CA TRP A 183 -26.84 -32.70 -22.26
C TRP A 183 -28.04 -32.37 -21.36
N ALA A 184 -29.10 -33.18 -21.40
CA ALA A 184 -30.24 -33.02 -20.49
C ALA A 184 -29.86 -33.27 -19.03
N ARG A 185 -29.07 -34.31 -18.74
CA ARG A 185 -28.61 -34.59 -17.36
C ARG A 185 -27.59 -33.57 -16.89
N ILE A 186 -26.70 -33.13 -17.77
CA ILE A 186 -25.72 -32.06 -17.47
C ILE A 186 -26.44 -30.74 -17.19
N GLY A 187 -27.40 -30.35 -18.04
CA GLY A 187 -28.20 -29.15 -17.84
C GLY A 187 -28.96 -29.20 -16.52
N ALA A 188 -29.64 -30.31 -16.22
CA ALA A 188 -30.33 -30.49 -14.94
C ALA A 188 -29.37 -30.37 -13.73
N ALA A 189 -28.18 -30.96 -13.80
CA ALA A 189 -27.18 -30.86 -12.74
C ALA A 189 -26.62 -29.44 -12.57
N ALA A 190 -26.54 -28.66 -13.65
CA ALA A 190 -26.08 -27.27 -13.64
C ALA A 190 -27.23 -26.24 -13.44
N GLY A 191 -28.46 -26.71 -13.21
CA GLY A 191 -29.62 -25.84 -13.01
C GLY A 191 -30.06 -25.07 -14.27
N MET A 192 -29.83 -25.60 -15.48
CA MET A 192 -30.18 -24.96 -16.75
C MET A 192 -30.79 -25.92 -17.76
N SER A 193 -31.31 -25.37 -18.87
CA SER A 193 -31.87 -26.21 -19.95
C SER A 193 -30.78 -27.03 -20.65
N ALA A 194 -31.19 -28.16 -21.25
CA ALA A 194 -30.30 -28.99 -22.06
C ALA A 194 -29.67 -28.21 -23.24
N GLN A 195 -30.46 -27.34 -23.86
CA GLN A 195 -30.02 -26.49 -24.97
C GLN A 195 -28.97 -25.49 -24.49
N SER A 196 -29.22 -24.79 -23.38
CA SER A 196 -28.26 -23.83 -22.81
C SER A 196 -26.95 -24.49 -22.40
N ALA A 197 -27.02 -25.70 -21.84
CA ALA A 197 -25.82 -26.49 -21.52
C ALA A 197 -25.03 -26.87 -22.79
N HIS A 198 -25.72 -27.32 -23.84
CA HIS A 198 -25.10 -27.63 -25.12
C HIS A 198 -24.44 -26.40 -25.74
N GLU A 199 -25.14 -25.28 -25.83
CA GLU A 199 -24.61 -24.02 -26.39
C GLU A 199 -23.36 -23.53 -25.65
N ARG A 200 -23.34 -23.63 -24.31
CA ARG A 200 -22.22 -23.19 -23.49
C ARG A 200 -20.96 -24.07 -23.63
N TRP A 201 -21.12 -25.39 -23.67
CA TRP A 201 -19.99 -26.33 -23.50
C TRP A 201 -19.66 -27.20 -24.71
N ALA A 202 -20.53 -27.31 -25.72
CA ALA A 202 -20.31 -28.24 -26.82
C ALA A 202 -19.04 -27.96 -27.62
N GLN A 203 -18.66 -26.69 -27.80
CA GLN A 203 -17.41 -26.34 -28.48
C GLN A 203 -16.18 -26.82 -27.71
N ARG A 204 -16.12 -26.54 -26.39
CA ARG A 204 -15.03 -26.99 -25.52
C ARG A 204 -14.90 -28.52 -25.49
N VAL A 205 -16.03 -29.24 -25.50
CA VAL A 205 -16.05 -30.71 -25.56
C VAL A 205 -15.49 -31.22 -26.90
N ARG A 206 -15.81 -30.56 -28.02
CA ARG A 206 -15.25 -30.92 -29.32
C ARG A 206 -13.73 -30.73 -29.32
N GLU A 207 -13.26 -29.58 -28.87
CA GLU A 207 -11.82 -29.26 -28.80
C GLU A 207 -11.07 -30.28 -27.94
N ALA A 208 -11.59 -30.60 -26.74
CA ALA A 208 -10.97 -31.58 -25.84
C ALA A 208 -11.05 -33.04 -26.30
N SER A 209 -11.84 -33.36 -27.34
CA SER A 209 -11.90 -34.71 -27.93
C SER A 209 -10.89 -34.90 -29.07
N HIS A 210 -10.19 -33.84 -29.47
CA HIS A 210 -9.18 -33.83 -30.53
C HIS A 210 -7.74 -33.69 -30.01
N GLU A 211 -7.56 -33.53 -28.69
CA GLU A 211 -6.30 -33.72 -27.95
C GLU A 211 -6.18 -35.15 -27.43
#